data_AF-A0A1S3DLK1-F1
#
_entry.id   AF-A0A1S3DLK1-F1
#
_cell.length_a   1.000
_cell.length_b   1.000
_cell.length_c   1.000
_cell.angle_alpha   90.00
_cell.angle_beta   90.00
_cell.angle_gamma   90.00
#
_symmetry.space_group_name_H-M   'P 1'
#
loop_
_entity.id
_entity.type
_entity.pdbx_description
1 polymer ?
#
loop_
_entity_poly.entity_id
_entity_poly.type
_entity_poly.pdbx_seq_one_letter_code
_entity_poly.pdbx_strand_id
1 'polypeptide(L)'
;MKVRGALTDLAPNGNLSCLLTTADPDLALQTHFLYEMGGNIGQRRIEPSAMMLAVYQDNPNASWEVKCDHRNGIKQYQNDR
;
A
#
# COMPACT_ATOMS: atom_id res chain seq x y z
N MET A 1 -34.02 3.54 -9.88
CA MET A 1 -32.76 4.26 -9.62
C MET A 1 -31.60 3.27 -9.65
N LYS A 2 -30.65 3.44 -10.57
CA LYS A 2 -29.55 2.50 -10.79
C LYS A 2 -28.29 3.05 -10.10
N VAL A 3 -28.07 2.65 -8.85
CA VAL A 3 -26.85 2.95 -8.10
C VAL A 3 -25.74 2.02 -8.61
N ARG A 4 -25.15 2.35 -9.76
CA ARG A 4 -24.01 1.60 -10.33
C ARG A 4 -22.83 2.49 -10.74
N GLY A 5 -22.91 3.81 -10.55
CA GLY A 5 -21.90 4.77 -11.03
C GLY A 5 -20.82 5.15 -10.02
N ALA A 6 -21.13 5.28 -8.72
CA ALA A 6 -20.22 5.92 -7.78
C ALA A 6 -18.95 5.10 -7.43
N LEU A 7 -19.02 3.77 -7.47
CA LEU A 7 -17.90 2.91 -7.04
C LEU A 7 -16.81 2.77 -8.12
N THR A 8 -17.18 2.86 -9.39
CA THR A 8 -16.26 2.74 -10.53
C THR A 8 -15.45 4.03 -10.72
N ASP A 9 -16.05 5.19 -10.43
CA ASP A 9 -15.38 6.49 -10.48
C ASP A 9 -14.35 6.67 -9.35
N LEU A 10 -14.54 5.98 -8.22
CA LEU A 10 -13.64 6.02 -7.05
C LEU A 10 -12.49 5.02 -7.14
N ALA A 11 -12.62 3.97 -7.95
CA ALA A 11 -11.56 3.02 -8.24
C ALA A 11 -11.60 2.66 -9.74
N PRO A 12 -10.88 3.40 -10.60
CA PRO A 12 -10.88 3.17 -12.06
C PRO A 12 -10.40 1.75 -12.46
N ASN A 13 -9.83 1.01 -11.51
CA ASN A 13 -9.29 -0.34 -11.70
C ASN A 13 -10.16 -1.42 -11.02
N GLY A 14 -11.32 -1.06 -10.49
CA GLY A 14 -12.25 -1.96 -9.80
C GLY A 14 -11.77 -2.50 -8.45
N ASN A 15 -10.61 -2.07 -7.95
CA ASN A 15 -10.09 -2.50 -6.66
C ASN A 15 -10.24 -1.38 -5.62
N LEU A 16 -11.26 -1.50 -4.78
CA LEU A 16 -11.55 -0.59 -3.68
C LEU A 16 -10.71 -0.89 -2.43
N SER A 17 -9.78 -1.86 -2.47
CA SER A 17 -9.05 -2.27 -1.27
C SER A 17 -8.34 -1.10 -0.59
N CYS A 18 -7.75 -0.14 -1.33
CA CYS A 18 -7.13 1.02 -0.69
C CYS A 18 -8.12 2.01 -0.03
N LEU A 19 -9.37 2.07 -0.52
CA LEU A 19 -10.45 2.85 0.10
C LEU A 19 -11.11 2.14 1.29
N LEU A 20 -11.09 0.80 1.31
CA LEU A 20 -11.64 0.01 2.41
C LEU A 20 -10.62 -0.16 3.54
N THR A 21 -9.33 -0.18 3.24
CA THR A 21 -8.26 -0.23 4.26
C THR A 21 -8.18 0.98 5.15
N THR A 22 -8.58 2.15 4.70
CA THR A 22 -8.63 3.31 5.61
C THR A 22 -9.67 3.12 6.72
N ALA A 23 -10.59 2.17 6.57
CA ALA A 23 -11.55 1.76 7.61
C ALA A 23 -11.10 0.55 8.44
N ASP A 24 -10.10 -0.22 7.98
CA ASP A 24 -9.56 -1.41 8.66
C ASP A 24 -8.01 -1.35 8.75
N PRO A 25 -7.47 -1.04 9.94
CA PRO A 25 -6.02 -0.95 10.17
C PRO A 25 -5.24 -2.24 9.85
N ASP A 26 -5.82 -3.42 10.09
CA ASP A 26 -5.13 -4.68 9.86
C ASP A 26 -4.97 -4.94 8.36
N LEU A 27 -6.03 -4.68 7.59
CA LEU A 27 -5.97 -4.74 6.14
C LEU A 27 -5.03 -3.65 5.58
N ALA A 28 -4.96 -2.47 6.21
CA ALA A 28 -4.06 -1.40 5.81
C ALA A 28 -2.60 -1.84 5.90
N LEU A 29 -2.20 -2.45 7.02
CA LEU A 29 -0.85 -2.96 7.24
C LEU A 29 -0.46 -4.10 6.28
N GLN A 30 -1.44 -4.84 5.77
CA GLN A 30 -1.21 -5.94 4.81
C GLN A 30 -1.11 -5.50 3.35
N THR A 31 -1.61 -4.30 3.02
CA THR A 31 -1.73 -3.85 1.63
C THR A 31 -1.02 -2.52 1.37
N HIS A 32 -0.55 -1.81 2.41
CA HIS A 32 0.19 -0.56 2.29
C HIS A 32 1.59 -0.73 2.83
N PHE A 33 2.57 -0.25 2.08
CA PHE A 33 3.97 -0.37 2.45
C PHE A 33 4.68 0.95 2.27
N LEU A 34 5.68 1.16 3.14
CA LEU A 34 6.58 2.28 3.03
C LEU A 34 7.66 1.94 2.00
N TYR A 35 7.93 2.89 1.12
CA TYR A 35 8.98 2.81 0.12
C TYR A 35 10.01 3.90 0.36
N GLU A 36 11.25 3.49 0.32
CA GLU A 36 12.40 4.35 0.17
C GLU A 36 12.64 4.57 -1.32
N MET A 37 12.80 5.84 -1.71
CA MET A 37 12.98 6.26 -3.09
C MET A 37 14.27 7.08 -3.22
N GLY A 38 14.99 6.86 -4.30
CA GLY A 38 16.21 7.63 -4.62
C GLY A 38 17.52 6.99 -4.15
N GLY A 39 18.63 7.69 -4.37
CA GLY A 39 19.96 7.11 -4.33
C GLY A 39 20.22 6.15 -5.50
N ASN A 40 21.24 5.29 -5.38
CA ASN A 40 21.60 4.29 -6.40
C ASN A 40 20.72 3.02 -6.37
N ILE A 41 19.68 2.98 -5.54
CA ILE A 41 18.80 1.81 -5.34
C ILE A 41 17.49 1.90 -6.14
N GLY A 42 17.17 3.06 -6.72
CA GLY A 42 15.89 3.30 -7.41
C GLY A 42 14.72 3.35 -6.43
N GLN A 43 14.21 2.18 -6.03
CA GLN A 43 13.20 2.04 -4.97
C GLN A 43 13.39 0.77 -4.15
N ARG A 44 13.08 0.85 -2.85
CA ARG A 44 13.09 -0.29 -1.93
C ARG A 44 11.84 -0.27 -1.05
N ARG A 45 11.13 -1.40 -0.98
CA ARG A 45 10.05 -1.59 0.00
C ARG A 45 10.68 -1.84 1.38
N ILE A 46 10.16 -1.19 2.40
CA ILE A 46 10.57 -1.37 3.79
C ILE A 46 9.69 -2.42 4.45
N GLU A 47 10.33 -3.39 5.10
CA GLU A 47 9.63 -4.38 5.92
C GLU A 47 9.10 -3.74 7.20
N PRO A 48 7.90 -4.14 7.70
CA PRO A 48 7.33 -3.56 8.92
C PRO A 48 8.23 -3.70 10.16
N SER A 49 9.09 -4.73 10.19
CA SER A 49 10.04 -4.98 11.28
C SER A 49 11.39 -4.25 11.12
N ALA A 50 11.57 -3.44 10.09
CA ALA A 50 12.83 -2.77 9.81
C ALA A 50 13.13 -1.67 10.85
N MET A 51 14.40 -1.54 11.24
CA MET A 51 14.85 -0.45 12.10
C MET A 51 15.01 0.84 11.27
N MET A 52 13.98 1.68 11.28
CA MET A 52 13.91 2.90 10.45
C MET A 52 15.11 3.83 10.60
N LEU A 53 15.72 3.91 11.81
CA LEU A 53 16.89 4.76 12.02
C LEU A 53 18.11 4.29 11.23
N ALA A 54 18.39 2.99 11.18
CA ALA A 54 19.49 2.45 10.38
C ALA A 54 19.21 2.65 8.89
N VAL A 55 17.98 2.37 8.46
CA VAL A 55 17.54 2.56 7.08
C VAL A 55 17.75 4.01 6.61
N TYR A 56 17.42 4.99 7.47
CA TYR A 56 17.62 6.40 7.17
C TYR A 56 19.10 6.80 7.17
N GLN A 57 19.91 6.26 8.09
CA GLN A 57 21.36 6.55 8.14
C GLN A 57 22.10 6.03 6.90
N ASP A 58 21.68 4.90 6.35
CA ASP A 58 22.25 4.34 5.13
C ASP A 58 21.93 5.18 3.88
N ASN A 59 20.79 5.87 3.87
CA ASN A 59 20.36 6.73 2.76
C ASN A 59 19.62 7.98 3.24
N PRO A 60 20.35 8.98 3.76
CA PRO A 60 19.75 10.17 4.36
C PRO A 60 19.06 11.07 3.33
N ASN A 61 19.35 10.88 2.04
CA ASN A 61 18.77 11.64 0.93
C ASN A 61 17.55 10.96 0.30
N ALA A 62 17.09 9.83 0.86
CA ALA A 62 15.91 9.16 0.36
C ALA A 62 14.64 10.01 0.53
N SER A 63 13.75 9.96 -0.45
CA SER A 63 12.34 10.33 -0.25
C SER A 63 11.54 9.11 0.19
N TRP A 64 10.45 9.37 0.93
CA TRP A 64 9.63 8.33 1.55
C TRP A 64 8.21 8.40 1.02
N GLU A 65 7.73 7.29 0.47
CA GLU A 65 6.39 7.21 -0.13
C GLU A 65 5.63 6.00 0.42
N VAL A 66 4.38 6.19 0.82
CA VAL A 66 3.48 5.07 1.12
C VAL A 66 2.76 4.69 -0.16
N LYS A 67 2.91 3.43 -0.58
CA LYS A 67 2.22 2.88 -1.76
C LYS A 67 1.37 1.70 -1.36
N CYS A 68 0.24 1.55 -2.04
CA CYS A 68 -0.63 0.42 -1.82
C CYS A 68 -0.45 -0.66 -2.89
N ASP A 69 -0.32 -1.91 -2.45
CA ASP A 69 -0.18 -3.11 -3.26
C ASP A 69 -1.54 -3.84 -3.35
N HIS A 70 -2.36 -3.32 -4.26
CA HIS A 70 -3.64 -3.85 -4.64
C HIS A 70 -3.65 -5.33 -5.05
N ARG A 71 -2.51 -5.93 -5.44
CA ARG A 71 -2.47 -7.33 -5.90
C ARG A 71 -2.38 -8.33 -4.76
N ASN A 72 -1.87 -7.94 -3.59
CA ASN A 72 -1.76 -8.82 -2.44
C ASN A 72 -3.08 -8.92 -1.65
N GLY A 73 -3.86 -7.83 -1.54
CA GLY A 73 -5.14 -7.85 -0.83
C GLY A 73 -6.22 -8.74 -1.48
N ILE A 74 -6.21 -8.89 -2.80
CA ILE A 74 -7.18 -9.73 -3.54
C ILE A 74 -7.01 -11.22 -3.20
N LYS A 75 -5.77 -11.68 -2.94
CA LYS A 75 -5.50 -13.10 -2.69
C LYS A 75 -5.98 -13.59 -1.34
N GLN A 76 -6.06 -12.70 -0.34
CA GLN A 76 -6.50 -13.07 1.01
C GLN A 76 -8.02 -13.02 1.15
N TYR A 77 -8.69 -12.03 0.56
CA TYR A 77 -10.16 -11.90 0.66
C TYR A 77 -10.93 -13.00 -0.09
N GLN A 78 -10.30 -13.75 -0.99
CA GLN A 78 -10.92 -14.89 -1.67
C GLN A 78 -10.85 -16.20 -0.87
N ASN A 79 -10.02 -16.28 0.17
CA ASN A 79 -9.86 -17.50 0.97
C ASN A 79 -10.74 -17.53 2.23
N ASP A 80 -11.39 -16.43 2.59
CA ASP A 80 -12.31 -16.33 3.73
C ASP A 80 -13.81 -16.40 3.33
N ARG A 81 -14.14 -17.14 2.26
CA ARG A 81 -15.53 -17.46 1.88
C ARG A 81 -15.77 -18.95 1.71
#